data_AF-A0A9D6UUK1-F1
#
_entry.id   AF-A0A9D6UUK1-F1
#
_cell.length_a   1.000
_cell.length_b   1.000
_cell.length_c   1.000
_cell.angle_alpha   90.00
_cell.angle_beta   90.00
_cell.angle_gamma   90.00
#
_symmetry.space_group_name_H-M   'P 1'
#
loop_
_entity.id
_entity.type
_entity.pdbx_description
1 polymer ?
#
loop_
_entity_poly.entity_id
_entity_poly.type
_entity_poly.pdbx_seq_one_letter_code
_entity_poly.pdbx_strand_id
1 'polypeptide(L)'
;MVWYSSKPGRHDDFAACIEKSGAKFYGAFWCPHCQEQKALFGRSARKLPYVECSTPNGQAQLPACTEKKVESYPTWHFADGTVRQGTISLAELSSLTNCPIAKQ
;
A
#
# COMPACT_ATOMS: atom_id res chain seq x y z
N MET A 1 -21.89 6.99 -24.99
CA MET A 1 -20.62 7.35 -24.31
C MET A 1 -20.90 7.45 -22.82
N VAL A 2 -20.56 6.40 -22.06
CA VAL A 2 -20.71 6.43 -20.60
C VAL A 2 -19.45 7.09 -20.04
N TRP A 3 -19.52 8.40 -19.79
CA TRP A 3 -18.47 9.15 -19.11
C TRP A 3 -18.50 8.81 -17.63
N TYR A 4 -17.87 7.69 -17.27
CA TYR A 4 -17.63 7.36 -15.87
C TYR A 4 -16.53 8.30 -15.38
N SER A 5 -16.91 9.50 -14.94
CA SER A 5 -16.03 10.48 -14.30
C SER A 5 -15.58 9.91 -12.95
N SER A 6 -14.66 8.95 -13.01
CA SER A 6 -13.78 8.64 -11.90
C SER A 6 -12.86 9.84 -11.75
N LYS A 7 -13.28 10.87 -11.01
CA LYS A 7 -12.39 11.96 -10.64
C LYS A 7 -11.10 11.32 -10.10
N PRO A 8 -9.93 11.54 -10.73
CA PRO A 8 -8.70 10.94 -10.27
C PRO A 8 -8.50 11.30 -8.79
N GLY A 9 -8.19 10.30 -7.97
CA GLY A 9 -7.79 10.56 -6.60
C GLY A 9 -6.51 11.39 -6.56
N ARG A 10 -6.34 12.20 -5.53
CA ARG A 10 -5.21 13.14 -5.38
C ARG A 10 -3.84 12.44 -5.46
N HIS A 11 -3.79 11.15 -5.14
CA HIS A 11 -2.59 10.33 -5.12
C HIS A 11 -2.65 9.18 -6.13
N ASP A 12 -3.49 9.28 -7.16
CA ASP A 12 -3.69 8.18 -8.11
C ASP A 12 -2.42 7.85 -8.90
N ASP A 13 -1.74 8.88 -9.42
CA ASP A 13 -0.50 8.70 -10.16
C ASP A 13 0.64 8.23 -9.24
N PHE A 14 0.66 8.72 -8.00
CA PHE A 14 1.62 8.29 -6.99
C PHE A 14 1.42 6.81 -6.61
N ALA A 15 0.19 6.39 -6.34
CA ALA A 15 -0.15 5.00 -6.03
C ALA A 15 0.17 4.06 -7.20
N ALA A 16 -0.17 4.45 -8.43
CA ALA A 16 0.18 3.68 -9.63
C ALA A 16 1.69 3.62 -9.86
N CYS A 17 2.43 4.67 -9.54
CA CYS A 17 3.89 4.66 -9.61
C CYS A 17 4.48 3.69 -8.57
N ILE A 18 4.00 3.71 -7.33
CA ILE A 18 4.42 2.78 -6.26
C ILE A 18 4.20 1.32 -6.69
N GLU A 19 3.05 1.02 -7.31
CA GLU A 19 2.79 -0.31 -7.85
C GLU A 19 3.81 -0.69 -8.94
N LYS A 20 4.10 0.22 -9.86
CA LYS A 20 5.09 0.02 -10.93
C LYS A 20 6.53 -0.04 -10.43
N SER A 21 6.84 0.61 -9.31
CA SER A 21 8.15 0.56 -8.69
C SER A 21 8.45 -0.82 -8.07
N GLY A 22 7.47 -1.73 -8.04
CA GLY A 22 7.61 -3.05 -7.45
C GLY A 22 7.43 -3.08 -5.94
N ALA A 23 7.01 -1.95 -5.33
CA ALA A 23 6.68 -1.94 -3.92
C ALA A 23 5.42 -2.80 -3.66
N LYS A 24 5.37 -3.44 -2.49
CA LYS A 24 4.24 -4.27 -2.03
C LYS A 24 3.87 -3.86 -0.63
N PHE A 25 2.58 -3.60 -0.45
CA PHE A 25 2.00 -3.25 0.83
C PHE A 25 1.27 -4.45 1.43
N TYR A 26 1.89 -5.10 2.38
CA TYR A 26 1.35 -6.23 3.12
C TYR A 26 0.58 -5.74 4.35
N GLY A 27 -0.66 -6.15 4.49
CA GLY A 27 -1.46 -5.76 5.64
C GLY A 27 -2.70 -6.61 5.82
N ALA A 28 -3.50 -6.25 6.82
CA ALA A 28 -4.77 -6.92 7.11
C ALA A 28 -5.95 -5.95 7.01
N PHE A 29 -7.09 -6.42 6.51
CA PHE A 29 -8.30 -5.59 6.38
C PHE A 29 -8.80 -5.03 7.72
N TRP A 30 -8.64 -5.79 8.80
CA TRP A 30 -9.07 -5.43 10.16
C TRP A 30 -8.01 -4.63 10.94
N CYS A 31 -6.79 -4.49 10.42
CA CYS A 31 -5.72 -3.82 11.14
C CYS A 31 -5.91 -2.29 11.10
N PRO A 32 -5.97 -1.61 12.27
CA PRO A 32 -6.18 -0.16 12.33
C PRO A 32 -5.06 0.63 11.65
N HIS A 33 -3.80 0.23 11.86
CA HIS A 33 -2.66 0.88 11.20
C HIS A 33 -2.66 0.69 9.67
N CYS A 34 -3.16 -0.45 9.17
CA CYS A 34 -3.35 -0.61 7.73
C CYS A 34 -4.43 0.33 7.18
N GLN A 35 -5.48 0.59 7.96
CA GLN A 35 -6.51 1.55 7.58
C GLN A 35 -5.97 2.99 7.61
N GLU A 36 -5.16 3.35 8.60
CA GLU A 36 -4.44 4.64 8.66
C GLU A 36 -3.56 4.83 7.41
N GLN A 37 -2.76 3.83 7.05
CA GLN A 37 -1.93 3.87 5.84
C GLN A 37 -2.78 4.10 4.58
N LYS A 38 -3.90 3.39 4.44
CA LYS A 38 -4.83 3.56 3.30
C LYS A 38 -5.50 4.94 3.33
N ALA A 39 -5.81 5.47 4.51
CA ALA A 39 -6.44 6.78 4.68
C ALA A 39 -5.53 7.91 4.15
N LEU A 40 -4.20 7.79 4.26
CA LEU A 40 -3.25 8.75 3.66
C LEU A 40 -3.44 8.87 2.13
N PHE A 41 -3.80 7.79 1.46
CA PHE A 41 -4.07 7.78 0.02
C PHE A 41 -5.54 8.07 -0.31
N GLY A 42 -6.44 7.95 0.67
CA GLY A 42 -7.88 8.14 0.51
C GLY A 42 -8.43 7.28 -0.63
N ARG A 43 -9.03 7.92 -1.64
CA ARG A 43 -9.59 7.23 -2.81
C ARG A 43 -8.52 6.52 -3.65
N SER A 44 -7.27 6.95 -3.60
CA SER A 44 -6.17 6.37 -4.36
C SER A 44 -5.64 5.08 -3.75
N ALA A 45 -6.05 4.74 -2.51
CA ALA A 45 -5.66 3.49 -1.86
C ALA A 45 -6.03 2.24 -2.67
N ARG A 46 -7.06 2.33 -3.52
CA ARG A 46 -7.49 1.25 -4.42
C ARG A 46 -6.45 0.90 -5.50
N LYS A 47 -5.53 1.82 -5.79
CA LYS A 47 -4.44 1.65 -6.77
C LYS A 47 -3.12 1.22 -6.09
N LEU A 48 -3.11 1.12 -4.77
CA LEU A 48 -1.92 0.65 -4.06
C LEU A 48 -1.73 -0.84 -4.32
N PRO A 49 -0.46 -1.30 -4.34
CA PRO A 49 -0.12 -2.71 -4.43
C PRO A 49 -0.36 -3.42 -3.09
N TYR A 50 -1.61 -3.40 -2.60
CA TYR A 50 -2.03 -4.01 -1.35
C TYR A 50 -2.16 -5.53 -1.51
N VAL A 51 -1.52 -6.27 -0.60
CA VAL A 51 -1.64 -7.71 -0.46
C VAL A 51 -2.31 -7.97 0.88
N GLU A 52 -3.48 -8.59 0.82
CA GLU A 52 -4.16 -9.08 2.02
C GLU A 52 -3.35 -10.23 2.61
N CYS A 53 -2.98 -10.07 3.87
CA CYS A 53 -2.21 -11.05 4.61
C CYS A 53 -3.05 -11.82 5.60
N SER A 54 -4.24 -11.34 5.98
CA SER A 54 -5.06 -12.04 6.94
C SER A 54 -6.06 -12.95 6.26
N THR A 55 -6.28 -14.11 6.87
CA THR A 55 -7.39 -14.99 6.54
C THR A 55 -8.73 -14.28 6.78
N PRO A 56 -9.82 -14.66 6.08
CA PRO A 56 -11.13 -14.01 6.25
C PRO A 56 -11.66 -14.04 7.69
N ASN A 57 -11.24 -15.03 8.50
CA ASN A 57 -11.58 -15.15 9.91
C ASN A 57 -10.63 -14.36 10.84
N GLY A 58 -9.59 -13.72 10.31
CA GLY A 58 -8.63 -12.92 11.08
C GLY A 58 -7.66 -13.72 11.96
N GLN A 59 -7.70 -15.05 11.93
CA GLN A 59 -6.99 -15.90 12.91
C GLN A 59 -5.60 -16.34 12.46
N ALA A 60 -5.34 -16.33 11.16
CA ALA A 60 -4.08 -16.77 10.58
C ALA A 60 -3.59 -15.84 9.46
N GLN A 61 -2.30 -15.91 9.19
CA GLN A 61 -1.65 -15.22 8.08
C GLN A 61 -1.66 -16.10 6.83
N LEU A 62 -1.96 -15.50 5.67
CA LEU A 62 -1.94 -16.16 4.37
C LEU A 62 -0.50 -16.51 3.95
N PRO A 63 -0.29 -17.64 3.25
CA PRO A 63 1.03 -18.05 2.76
C PRO A 63 1.76 -16.95 1.97
N ALA A 64 1.02 -16.15 1.20
CA ALA A 64 1.56 -15.02 0.45
C ALA A 64 2.39 -14.02 1.29
N CYS A 65 2.09 -13.90 2.59
CA CYS A 65 2.80 -13.03 3.52
C CYS A 65 3.78 -13.81 4.40
N THR A 66 3.45 -15.05 4.77
CA THR A 66 4.33 -15.92 5.55
C THR A 66 5.59 -16.30 4.76
N GLU A 67 5.46 -16.60 3.47
CA GLU A 67 6.59 -16.86 2.57
C GLU A 67 7.49 -15.63 2.40
N LYS A 68 6.91 -14.43 2.52
CA LYS A 68 7.63 -13.15 2.48
C LYS A 68 8.15 -12.70 3.85
N LYS A 69 7.97 -13.52 4.90
CA LYS A 69 8.39 -13.23 6.28
C LYS A 69 7.82 -11.91 6.80
N VAL A 70 6.55 -11.64 6.49
CA VAL A 70 5.83 -10.52 7.11
C VAL A 70 5.49 -10.91 8.55
N GLU A 71 6.07 -10.22 9.51
CA GLU A 71 5.88 -10.48 10.95
C GLU A 71 4.85 -9.54 11.60
N SER A 72 4.66 -8.35 11.03
CA SER A 72 3.77 -7.32 11.55
C SER A 72 3.03 -6.59 10.43
N TYR A 73 1.92 -5.94 10.77
CA TYR A 73 1.13 -5.14 9.83
C TYR A 73 1.03 -3.70 10.31
N PRO A 74 1.05 -2.72 9.40
CA PRO A 74 1.39 -2.81 7.98
C PRO A 74 2.89 -3.09 7.76
N THR A 75 3.24 -3.77 6.68
CA THR A 75 4.63 -3.97 6.24
C THR A 75 4.77 -3.65 4.75
N TRP A 76 5.82 -2.91 4.40
CA TRP A 76 6.15 -2.52 3.04
C TRP A 76 7.43 -3.22 2.60
N HIS A 77 7.38 -3.87 1.44
CA HIS A 77 8.57 -4.38 0.76
C HIS A 77 8.79 -3.54 -0.49
N PHE A 78 10.00 -3.04 -0.65
CA PHE A 78 10.40 -2.23 -1.80
C PHE A 78 11.25 -3.07 -2.77
N ALA A 79 11.38 -2.61 -4.01
CA ALA A 79 12.11 -3.35 -5.04
C ALA A 79 13.63 -3.37 -4.83
N ASP A 80 14.16 -2.46 -4.02
CA ASP A 80 15.55 -2.45 -3.55
C ASP A 80 15.83 -3.54 -2.49
N GLY A 81 14.80 -4.28 -2.05
CA GLY A 81 14.88 -5.26 -0.97
C GLY A 81 14.68 -4.67 0.42
N THR A 82 14.47 -3.35 0.54
CA THR A 82 14.17 -2.69 1.81
C THR A 82 12.81 -3.17 2.31
N VAL A 83 12.75 -3.49 3.60
CA VAL A 83 11.50 -3.79 4.31
C VAL A 83 11.29 -2.73 5.38
N ARG A 84 10.09 -2.15 5.40
CA ARG A 84 9.69 -1.18 6.42
C ARG A 84 8.41 -1.63 7.08
N GLN A 85 8.42 -1.71 8.40
CA GLN A 85 7.26 -2.04 9.21
C GLN A 85 6.62 -0.76 9.74
N GLY A 86 5.31 -0.79 9.93
CA GLY A 86 4.54 0.33 10.44
C GLY A 86 4.06 1.30 9.35
N THR A 87 3.28 2.29 9.79
CA THR A 87 2.69 3.30 8.91
C THR A 87 3.78 4.26 8.42
N ILE A 88 3.91 4.39 7.10
CA ILE A 88 4.90 5.23 6.42
C ILE A 88 4.20 6.44 5.83
N SER A 89 4.78 7.62 6.03
CA SER A 89 4.28 8.86 5.45
C SER A 89 4.38 8.83 3.92
N LEU A 90 3.53 9.61 3.24
CA LEU A 90 3.59 9.73 1.77
C LEU A 90 4.98 10.20 1.30
N ALA A 91 5.58 11.17 2.01
CA ALA A 91 6.91 11.70 1.74
C ALA A 91 7.99 10.62 1.77
N GLU A 92 7.95 9.76 2.80
CA GLU A 92 8.92 8.69 2.93
C GLU A 92 8.69 7.59 1.87
N LEU A 93 7.43 7.23 1.58
CA LEU A 93 7.12 6.33 0.47
C LEU A 93 7.63 6.85 -0.87
N SER A 94 7.56 8.16 -1.09
CA SER A 94 8.10 8.81 -2.29
C SER A 94 9.61 8.70 -2.39
N SER A 95 10.33 8.91 -1.29
CA SER A 95 11.78 8.71 -1.26
C SER A 95 12.17 7.24 -1.49
N LEU A 96 11.43 6.29 -0.92
CA LEU A 96 11.74 4.85 -1.04
C LEU A 96 11.38 4.26 -2.41
N THR A 97 10.30 4.73 -3.04
CA THR A 97 9.87 4.28 -4.37
C THR A 97 10.42 5.13 -5.50
N ASN A 98 11.10 6.24 -5.17
CA ASN A 98 11.54 7.27 -6.10
C ASN A 98 10.37 7.81 -6.98
N CYS A 99 9.14 7.71 -6.48
CA CYS A 99 7.93 8.16 -7.15
C CYS A 99 7.56 9.58 -6.70
N PRO A 100 7.28 10.51 -7.63
CA PRO A 100 6.91 11.87 -7.26
C PRO A 100 5.52 11.90 -6.61
N ILE A 101 5.41 12.54 -5.45
CA ILE A 101 4.11 12.97 -4.92
C ILE A 101 3.71 14.20 -5.70
N ALA A 102 2.51 14.21 -6.27
CA ALA A 102 1.94 15.41 -6.86
C ALA A 102 2.02 16.55 -5.81
N LYS A 103 2.91 17.51 -6.06
CA LYS A 103 3.01 18.71 -5.22
C LYS A 103 1.67 19.43 -5.31
N GLN A 104 1.11 19.73 -4.14
CA GLN A 104 -0.14 20.47 -3.99
C GLN A 104 0.00 21.87 -4.59
#